data_AF-A0A1R1PDC6-F1
#
_entry.id   AF-A0A1R1PDC6-F1
#
_cell.length_a   1.000
_cell.length_b   1.000
_cell.length_c   1.000
_cell.angle_alpha   90.00
_cell.angle_beta   90.00
_cell.angle_gamma   90.00
#
_symmetry.space_group_name_H-M   'P 1'
#
loop_
_entity.id
_entity.type
_entity.pdbx_description
1 polymer ?
#
loop_
_entity_poly.entity_id
_entity_poly.type
_entity_poly.pdbx_seq_one_letter_code
_entity_poly.pdbx_strand_id
1 'polypeptide(L)' 'MRNRTTNYSPAELLYGTKLATPTVWIPPAEASDLEFAIQEQIAAMRKDIPELRSLGFESSIAGKIKE' A
#
# COMPACT_ATOMS: atom_id res chain seq x y z
N MET A 1 11.10 -9.89 1.18
CA MET A 1 12.27 -9.13 1.71
C MET A 1 11.78 -7.86 2.37
N ARG A 2 12.23 -7.58 3.60
CA ARG A 2 11.97 -6.32 4.31
C ARG A 2 13.28 -5.60 4.55
N ASN A 3 13.28 -4.27 4.52
CA ASN A 3 14.43 -3.48 4.91
C ASN A 3 14.64 -3.63 6.43
N ARG A 4 15.89 -3.90 6.85
CA ARG A 4 16.23 -4.14 8.27
C ARG A 4 16.05 -2.90 9.14
N THR A 5 16.27 -1.71 8.58
CA THR A 5 16.26 -0.44 9.32
C THR A 5 14.84 0.11 9.44
N THR A 6 14.05 0.03 8.38
CA THR A 6 12.69 0.60 8.34
C THR A 6 11.58 -0.43 8.57
N ASN A 7 11.91 -1.73 8.57
CA ASN A 7 10.97 -2.86 8.65
C ASN A 7 9.93 -2.96 7.52
N TYR A 8 9.90 -2.00 6.59
CA TYR A 8 9.03 -2.00 5.41
C TYR A 8 9.70 -2.68 4.22
N SER A 9 8.90 -3.30 3.35
CA SER A 9 9.37 -3.71 2.02
C SER A 9 9.52 -2.51 1.08
N PRO A 10 10.34 -2.62 0.02
CA PRO A 10 10.46 -1.56 -0.98
C PRO A 10 9.13 -1.16 -1.62
N ALA A 11 8.24 -2.15 -1.85
CA ALA A 11 6.91 -1.89 -2.39
C ALA A 11 6.03 -1.11 -1.39
N GLU A 12 6.07 -1.45 -0.10
CA GLU A 12 5.35 -0.71 0.93
C GLU A 12 5.85 0.73 1.06
N LEU A 13 7.16 0.98 0.96
CA LEU A 13 7.70 2.34 0.96
C LEU A 13 7.29 3.13 -0.29
N LEU A 14 7.21 2.49 -1.46
CA LEU A 14 6.88 3.19 -2.70
C LEU A 14 5.39 3.52 -2.81
N TYR A 15 4.52 2.56 -2.44
CA TYR A 15 3.07 2.60 -2.67
C TYR A 15 2.24 2.82 -1.38
N GLY A 16 2.88 2.94 -0.22
CA GLY A 16 2.21 3.14 1.07
C GLY A 16 1.39 1.94 1.56
N THR A 17 1.38 0.84 0.81
CA THR A 17 0.58 -0.36 1.08
C THR A 17 1.31 -1.61 0.62
N LYS A 18 0.95 -2.77 1.18
CA LYS A 18 1.45 -4.06 0.73
C LYS A 18 0.75 -4.43 -0.58
N LEU A 19 1.46 -4.30 -1.69
CA LEU A 19 0.98 -4.79 -2.98
C LEU A 19 0.89 -6.32 -2.95
N ALA A 20 -0.33 -6.84 -3.09
CA ALA A 20 -0.58 -8.24 -3.37
C ALA A 20 -1.18 -8.32 -4.78
N THR A 21 -0.38 -8.78 -5.74
CA THR A 21 -0.88 -9.10 -7.07
C THR A 21 -1.19 -10.59 -7.13
N PRO A 22 -2.38 -10.99 -7.63
CA PRO A 22 -2.68 -12.40 -7.81
C PRO A 22 -1.81 -12.98 -8.92
N THR A 23 -1.43 -14.26 -8.79
CA THR A 23 -0.65 -14.98 -9.82
C THR A 23 -1.43 -15.12 -11.12
N VAL A 24 -2.77 -15.16 -11.04
CA VAL A 24 -3.69 -15.18 -12.18
C VAL A 24 -4.65 -14.03 -12.00
N TRP A 25 -4.72 -13.14 -12.99
CA TRP A 25 -5.71 -12.07 -13.01
C TRP A 25 -7.04 -12.65 -13.49
N ILE A 26 -8.08 -12.51 -12.66
CA ILE A 26 -9.45 -12.86 -13.01
C ILE A 26 -10.19 -11.54 -13.24
N PRO A 27 -10.76 -11.30 -14.42
CA PRO A 27 -11.52 -10.08 -14.68
C PRO A 27 -12.71 -9.99 -13.72
N PRO A 28 -13.02 -8.79 -13.20
CA PRO A 28 -14.22 -8.58 -12.40
C PRO A 28 -15.47 -8.90 -13.23
N ALA A 29 -16.52 -9.40 -12.57
CA ALA A 29 -17.80 -9.63 -13.21
C ALA A 29 -18.36 -8.32 -13.76
N GLU A 30 -19.03 -8.37 -14.92
CA GLU A 30 -19.70 -7.19 -15.48
C GLU A 30 -20.80 -6.71 -14.51
N ALA A 31 -20.72 -5.44 -14.12
CA ALA A 31 -21.71 -4.84 -13.24
C ALA A 31 -23.03 -4.63 -14.00
N SER A 32 -24.12 -5.20 -13.49
CA SER A 32 -25.46 -4.96 -14.02
C SER A 32 -25.99 -3.56 -13.68
N ASP A 33 -25.51 -2.99 -12.56
CA ASP A 33 -25.83 -1.64 -12.09
C ASP A 33 -24.51 -0.85 -11.91
N LEU A 34 -24.29 0.08 -12.82
CA LEU A 34 -23.07 0.87 -12.88
C LEU A 34 -22.99 1.88 -11.73
N GLU A 35 -24.11 2.41 -11.25
CA GLU A 35 -24.14 3.40 -10.18
C GLU A 35 -23.77 2.75 -8.84
N PHE A 36 -24.32 1.57 -8.59
CA PHE A 36 -23.95 0.75 -7.43
C PHE A 36 -22.45 0.37 -7.44
N ALA A 37 -21.95 -0.08 -8.59
CA ALA A 37 -20.54 -0.47 -8.73
C ALA A 37 -19.57 0.70 -8.47
N ILE A 38 -19.93 1.92 -8.89
CA ILE A 38 -19.14 3.12 -8.59
C ILE A 38 -19.10 3.39 -7.09
N GLN A 39 -20.24 3.30 -6.40
CA GLN A 39 -20.29 3.54 -4.95
C GLN A 39 -19.49 2.50 -4.17
N GLU A 40 -19.59 1.23 -4.55
CA GLU A 40 -18.79 0.14 -3.96
C GLU A 40 -17.30 0.40 -4.12
N GLN A 41 -16.87 0.81 -5.32
CA GLN A 41 -15.46 1.10 -5.59
C GLN A 41 -14.96 2.31 -4.76
N ILE A 42 -15.76 3.38 -4.65
CA ILE A 42 -15.42 4.53 -3.82
C ILE A 42 -15.32 4.13 -2.34
N ALA A 43 -16.20 3.26 -1.85
CA ALA A 43 -16.15 2.74 -0.49
C ALA A 43 -14.93 1.84 -0.24
N ALA A 44 -14.49 1.08 -1.24
CA ALA A 44 -13.32 0.22 -1.16
C ALA A 44 -11.98 0.98 -1.21
N MET A 45 -11.96 2.21 -1.74
CA MET A 45 -10.75 3.03 -1.76
C MET A 45 -10.31 3.44 -0.35
N ARG A 46 -9.16 2.93 0.07
CA ARG A 46 -8.50 3.35 1.32
C ARG A 46 -7.96 4.77 1.17
N LYS A 47 -8.54 5.71 1.92
CA LYS A 47 -8.07 7.10 1.99
C LYS A 47 -6.92 7.29 2.99
N ASP A 48 -6.84 6.41 3.97
CA ASP A 48 -5.84 6.47 5.06
C ASP A 48 -4.55 5.74 4.67
N ILE A 49 -3.93 6.12 3.55
CA ILE A 49 -2.62 5.58 3.16
C ILE A 49 -1.57 6.33 3.99
N PRO A 50 -0.91 5.66 4.96
CA PRO A 50 0.11 6.34 5.77
C PRO A 50 1.28 6.78 4.89
N GLU A 51 1.90 7.90 5.23
CA GLU A 51 3.13 8.38 4.59
C GLU A 51 4.34 7.52 5.00
N LEU A 52 4.36 6.27 4.55
CA LEU A 52 5.38 5.28 4.93
C LEU A 52 6.80 5.71 4.54
N ARG A 53 6.95 6.59 3.54
CA ARG A 53 8.26 7.17 3.20
C ARG A 53 8.78 8.11 4.27
N SER A 54 7.93 8.99 4.79
CA SER A 54 8.28 9.93 5.86
C SER A 54 8.71 9.14 7.11
N LEU A 55 7.91 8.15 7.50
CA LEU A 55 8.20 7.25 8.63
C LEU A 55 9.46 6.40 8.42
N GLY A 56 9.67 5.89 7.21
CA GLY A 56 10.87 5.13 6.85
C GLY A 56 12.14 5.98 6.86
N PHE A 57 12.03 7.24 6.43
CA PHE A 57 13.13 8.21 6.46
C PHE A 57 13.53 8.53 7.90
N GLU A 58 12.58 8.84 8.79
CA GLU A 58 12.83 9.08 10.21
C GLU A 58 13.48 7.86 10.88
N SER A 59 12.99 6.65 10.59
CA SER A 59 13.57 5.41 11.11
C SER A 59 15.02 5.21 10.64
N SER A 60 15.34 5.64 9.41
CA SER A 60 16.69 5.57 8.86
C SER A 60 17.65 6.56 9.53
N ILE A 61 17.17 7.78 9.82
CA ILE A 61 17.93 8.76 10.61
C ILE A 61 18.20 8.21 12.00
N ALA A 62 17.17 7.71 12.69
CA ALA A 62 17.31 7.17 14.04
C ALA A 62 18.27 5.97 14.10
N GLY A 63 18.22 5.10 13.09
CA GLY A 63 19.17 3.99 12.95
C GLY A 63 20.61 4.45 12.80
N LYS A 64 20.85 5.50 12.01
CA LYS A 64 22.19 6.07 11.80
C LYS A 64 22.77 6.78 13.03
N ILE A 65 21.92 7.36 13.88
CA ILE A 65 22.35 8.02 15.13
C ILE A 65 22.71 7.01 16.22
N LYS A 66 22.10 5.81 16.19
CA LYS A 66 22.34 4.73 17.15
C LYS A 66 23.61 3.91 16.88
N GLU A 67 24.15 4.02 15.67
CA GLU A 67 25.41 3.40 15.23
C GLU A 67 26.59 4.31 15.54
#